data_AF-A0A9R1JW63-F1
#
_entry.id   AF-A0A9R1JW63-F1
#
_cell.length_a   1.000
_cell.length_b   1.000
_cell.length_c   1.000
_cell.angle_alpha   90.00
_cell.angle_beta   90.00
_cell.angle_gamma   90.00
#
_symmetry.space_group_name_H-M   'P 1'
#
loop_
_entity.id
_entity.type
_entity.pdbx_description
1 polymer ?
#
loop_
_entity_poly.entity_id
_entity_poly.type
_entity_poly.pdbx_seq_one_letter_code
_entity_poly.pdbx_strand_id
1 'polypeptide(L)'
;MSMCILDASDFRGVRERPSVAFSAEILFGEKRLILGTFDTAEQAARAYDAAACRLRRPRQEMNFPDVSSQRAQDLAPLLRLFTDEDRRVHQRRMHRLALAEMDVQALMVWRERFPQNIVDERQFYEQRRTERKARRTERAAYREGKRTRKLTAQMRLRLRETSGWDFADEHADDAYIHTSEEDITESESESDE
;
A
#
# COMPACT_ATOMS: atom_id res chain seq x y z
N MET A 1 -49.13 -30.69 -16.07
CA MET A 1 -47.79 -30.08 -15.96
C MET A 1 -47.04 -30.87 -14.92
N SER A 2 -46.15 -31.77 -15.33
CA SER A 2 -45.28 -32.50 -14.40
C SER A 2 -44.35 -31.48 -13.75
N MET A 3 -44.46 -31.26 -12.45
CA MET A 3 -43.39 -30.62 -11.69
C MET A 3 -42.25 -31.63 -11.62
N CYS A 4 -41.19 -31.41 -12.38
CA CYS A 4 -39.96 -32.17 -12.21
C CYS A 4 -39.43 -31.86 -10.81
N ILE A 5 -39.53 -32.83 -9.91
CA ILE A 5 -38.81 -32.77 -8.64
C ILE A 5 -37.34 -32.93 -9.02
N LEU A 6 -36.56 -31.86 -8.88
CA LEU A 6 -35.13 -31.89 -9.14
C LEU A 6 -34.49 -32.63 -7.97
N ASP A 7 -33.80 -33.73 -8.27
CA ASP A 7 -33.19 -34.60 -7.28
C ASP A 7 -31.80 -34.08 -6.91
N ALA A 8 -31.25 -34.52 -5.77
CA ALA A 8 -29.91 -34.09 -5.35
C ALA A 8 -28.81 -34.44 -6.37
N SER A 9 -29.05 -35.44 -7.22
CA SER A 9 -28.13 -35.85 -8.29
C SER A 9 -27.99 -34.82 -9.41
N ASP A 10 -28.96 -33.92 -9.56
CA ASP A 10 -28.98 -32.94 -10.65
C ASP A 10 -28.05 -31.75 -10.38
N PHE A 11 -27.62 -31.58 -9.13
CA PHE A 11 -26.83 -30.43 -8.69
C PHE A 11 -25.47 -30.83 -8.11
N ARG A 12 -24.42 -30.11 -8.50
CA ARG A 12 -23.08 -30.32 -7.97
C ARG A 12 -23.00 -29.90 -6.51
N GLY A 13 -22.39 -30.75 -5.70
CA GLY A 13 -22.16 -30.49 -4.28
C GLY A 13 -23.41 -30.61 -3.40
N VAL A 14 -24.53 -31.11 -3.94
CA VAL A 14 -25.74 -31.40 -3.16
C VAL A 14 -25.81 -32.89 -2.88
N ARG A 15 -26.18 -33.25 -1.64
CA ARG A 15 -26.36 -34.65 -1.24
C ARG A 15 -27.69 -34.81 -0.52
N GLU A 16 -28.44 -35.81 -0.94
CA GLU A 16 -29.68 -36.21 -0.30
C GLU A 16 -29.39 -37.09 0.92
N ARG A 17 -30.08 -36.80 2.03
CA ARG A 17 -30.16 -37.71 3.16
C ARG A 17 -31.58 -38.27 3.26
N PRO A 18 -31.76 -39.55 3.61
CA PRO A 18 -33.08 -40.20 3.71
C PRO A 18 -34.00 -39.65 4.81
N SER A 19 -33.59 -38.57 5.49
CA SER A 19 -34.23 -37.98 6.67
C SER A 19 -34.78 -36.57 6.44
N VAL A 20 -34.91 -36.08 5.19
CA VAL A 20 -35.63 -34.82 4.78
C VAL A 20 -34.75 -33.61 4.41
N ALA A 21 -33.43 -33.60 4.63
CA ALA A 21 -32.60 -32.43 4.31
C ALA A 21 -31.55 -32.67 3.19
N PHE A 22 -31.44 -31.71 2.27
CA PHE A 22 -30.36 -31.60 1.29
C PHE A 22 -29.16 -30.91 1.92
N SER A 23 -28.00 -31.58 1.95
CA SER A 23 -26.77 -30.94 2.42
C SER A 23 -25.93 -30.41 1.25
N ALA A 24 -25.46 -29.18 1.37
CA ALA A 24 -24.48 -28.62 0.43
C ALA A 24 -23.07 -28.82 0.97
N GLU A 25 -22.19 -29.42 0.17
CA GLU A 25 -20.79 -29.68 0.52
C GLU A 25 -19.88 -29.15 -0.58
N ILE A 26 -18.77 -28.50 -0.20
CA ILE A 26 -17.75 -28.04 -1.14
C ILE A 26 -16.37 -28.55 -0.74
N LEU A 27 -15.56 -28.90 -1.73
CA LEU A 27 -14.17 -29.28 -1.54
C LEU A 27 -13.28 -28.02 -1.59
N PHE A 28 -12.45 -27.82 -0.57
CA PHE A 28 -11.42 -26.79 -0.58
C PHE A 28 -10.06 -27.43 -0.26
N GLY A 29 -9.19 -27.53 -1.27
CA GLY A 29 -7.98 -28.34 -1.18
C GLY A 29 -8.32 -29.80 -0.91
N GLU A 30 -7.84 -30.33 0.22
CA GLU A 30 -8.09 -31.72 0.65
C GLU A 30 -9.28 -31.86 1.61
N LYS A 31 -9.87 -30.75 2.08
CA LYS A 31 -10.92 -30.77 3.10
C LYS A 31 -12.30 -30.63 2.48
N ARG A 32 -13.26 -31.43 2.96
CA ARG A 32 -14.68 -31.32 2.65
C ARG A 32 -15.35 -30.40 3.66
N LEU A 33 -16.05 -29.39 3.17
CA LEU A 33 -16.72 -28.38 3.98
C LEU A 33 -18.22 -28.53 3.80
N ILE A 34 -18.93 -28.80 4.90
CA ILE A 34 -20.38 -28.82 4.93
C ILE A 34 -20.85 -27.37 5.09
N LEU A 35 -21.52 -26.84 4.08
CA LEU A 35 -22.00 -25.45 4.03
C LEU A 35 -23.30 -25.26 4.81
N GLY A 36 -24.10 -26.33 4.92
CA GLY A 36 -25.36 -26.34 5.65
C GLY A 36 -26.30 -27.43 5.15
N THR A 37 -27.43 -27.55 5.83
CA THR A 37 -28.58 -28.38 5.46
C THR A 37 -29.74 -27.48 5.05
N PHE A 38 -30.37 -27.79 3.92
CA PHE A 38 -31.42 -27.01 3.30
C PHE A 38 -32.62 -27.91 2.98
N ASP A 39 -33.81 -27.31 2.95
CA ASP A 39 -35.05 -28.04 2.69
C ASP A 39 -35.25 -28.35 1.20
N THR A 40 -34.59 -27.59 0.32
CA THR A 40 -34.69 -27.76 -1.14
C THR A 40 -33.32 -27.96 -1.79
N ALA A 41 -33.27 -28.79 -2.83
CA ALA A 41 -32.06 -29.04 -3.61
C ALA A 41 -31.53 -27.77 -4.29
N GLU A 42 -32.43 -26.91 -4.80
CA GLU A 42 -32.06 -25.64 -5.42
C GLU A 42 -31.38 -24.68 -4.44
N GLN A 43 -31.90 -24.57 -3.21
CA GLN A 43 -31.31 -23.71 -2.19
C GLN A 43 -29.93 -24.21 -1.77
N ALA A 44 -29.76 -25.53 -1.63
CA ALA A 44 -28.47 -26.15 -1.40
C ALA A 44 -27.48 -25.86 -2.55
N ALA A 45 -27.92 -26.00 -3.80
CA ALA A 45 -27.11 -25.71 -4.99
C ALA A 45 -26.71 -24.24 -5.08
N ARG A 46 -27.59 -23.29 -4.72
CA ARG A 46 -27.26 -21.86 -4.64
C ARG A 46 -26.24 -21.56 -3.56
N ALA A 47 -26.33 -22.24 -2.41
CA ALA A 47 -25.33 -22.13 -1.34
C ALA A 47 -23.97 -22.69 -1.79
N TYR A 48 -23.95 -23.80 -2.54
CA TYR A 48 -22.75 -24.33 -3.16
C TYR A 48 -22.11 -23.33 -4.13
N ASP A 49 -22.89 -22.74 -5.05
CA ASP A 49 -22.38 -21.78 -6.03
C ASP A 49 -21.87 -20.50 -5.37
N ALA A 50 -22.54 -20.02 -4.31
CA ALA A 50 -22.07 -18.91 -3.50
C ALA A 50 -20.69 -19.19 -2.89
N ALA A 51 -20.49 -20.40 -2.36
CA ALA A 51 -19.19 -20.82 -1.85
C ALA A 51 -18.15 -20.98 -2.97
N ALA A 52 -18.52 -21.59 -4.09
CA ALA A 52 -17.64 -21.77 -5.26
C ALA A 52 -17.17 -20.42 -5.83
N CYS A 53 -18.07 -19.44 -5.92
CA CYS A 53 -17.76 -18.08 -6.37
C CYS A 53 -16.73 -17.40 -5.45
N ARG A 54 -16.83 -17.59 -4.14
CA ARG A 54 -15.84 -17.06 -3.17
C ARG A 54 -14.49 -17.76 -3.23
N LEU A 55 -14.49 -19.06 -3.51
CA LEU A 55 -13.26 -19.82 -3.80
C LEU A 55 -12.66 -19.46 -5.16
N ARG A 56 -13.28 -18.55 -5.91
CA ARG A 56 -12.88 -18.12 -7.25
C ARG A 56 -12.80 -19.29 -8.24
N ARG A 57 -13.68 -20.29 -8.08
CA ARG A 57 -13.86 -21.37 -9.07
C ARG A 57 -14.43 -20.79 -10.37
N PRO A 58 -14.11 -21.38 -11.53
CA PRO A 58 -14.63 -20.92 -12.81
C PRO A 58 -16.17 -21.04 -12.83
N ARG A 59 -16.85 -20.13 -13.54
CA ARG A 59 -18.32 -20.14 -13.65
C ARG A 59 -18.89 -21.43 -14.26
N GLN A 60 -18.09 -22.15 -15.05
CA GLN A 60 -18.43 -23.46 -15.63
C GLN A 60 -18.54 -24.57 -14.56
N GLU A 61 -17.96 -24.36 -13.38
CA GLU A 61 -18.08 -25.26 -12.24
C GLU A 61 -19.36 -25.03 -11.42
N MET A 62 -20.08 -23.91 -11.65
CA MET A 62 -21.30 -23.54 -10.93
C MET A 62 -22.55 -24.18 -11.55
N ASN A 63 -23.59 -24.40 -10.71
CA ASN A 63 -24.88 -24.93 -11.13
C ASN A 63 -25.76 -23.85 -11.79
N PHE A 64 -25.69 -22.61 -11.32
CA PHE A 64 -26.48 -21.49 -11.82
C PHE A 64 -25.63 -20.37 -12.42
N PRO A 65 -26.05 -19.77 -13.56
CA PRO A 65 -25.34 -18.65 -14.17
C PRO A 65 -25.53 -17.32 -13.42
N ASP A 66 -26.54 -17.22 -12.55
CA ASP A 66 -27.09 -15.96 -12.02
C ASP A 66 -26.62 -15.59 -10.59
N VAL A 67 -25.54 -16.21 -10.12
CA VAL A 67 -25.06 -15.94 -8.76
C VAL A 67 -24.27 -14.62 -8.73
N SER A 68 -24.94 -13.55 -8.32
CA SER A 68 -24.29 -12.26 -8.07
C SER A 68 -23.33 -12.36 -6.89
N SER A 69 -22.16 -11.72 -7.01
CA SER A 69 -21.10 -11.71 -6.00
C SER A 69 -21.58 -11.23 -4.63
N GLN A 70 -22.59 -10.36 -4.60
CA GLN A 70 -23.22 -9.83 -3.38
C GLN A 70 -24.08 -10.89 -2.67
N ARG A 71 -25.02 -11.55 -3.38
CA ARG A 71 -25.82 -12.64 -2.79
C ARG A 71 -24.94 -13.79 -2.35
N ALA A 72 -23.87 -14.04 -3.12
CA ALA A 72 -22.86 -15.00 -2.75
C ALA A 72 -22.15 -14.63 -1.46
N GLN A 73 -22.05 -13.35 -1.07
CA GLN A 73 -21.41 -12.79 0.16
C GLN A 73 -22.29 -12.86 1.42
N ASP A 74 -23.62 -12.88 1.26
CA ASP A 74 -24.55 -13.00 2.39
C ASP A 74 -24.82 -14.46 2.78
N LEU A 75 -24.86 -15.38 1.81
CA LEU A 75 -25.24 -16.78 2.03
C LEU A 75 -24.17 -17.66 2.70
N ALA A 76 -22.94 -17.18 2.82
CA ALA A 76 -21.88 -17.86 3.56
C ALA A 76 -21.03 -16.83 4.34
N PRO A 77 -20.28 -17.17 5.38
CA PRO A 77 -19.21 -16.29 5.87
C PRO A 77 -17.91 -16.52 5.09
N LEU A 78 -16.94 -15.61 5.20
CA LEU A 78 -15.68 -15.68 4.43
C LEU A 78 -14.97 -17.04 4.63
N LEU A 79 -14.69 -17.71 3.50
CA LEU A 79 -14.08 -19.03 3.41
C LEU A 79 -12.59 -19.09 3.83
N ARG A 80 -12.02 -17.99 4.35
CA ARG A 80 -10.66 -17.95 4.91
C ARG A 80 -10.67 -18.10 6.43
N LEU A 81 -11.61 -18.83 7.01
CA LEU A 81 -11.71 -19.05 8.48
C LEU A 81 -11.81 -20.54 8.83
N PHE A 82 -11.40 -21.40 7.91
CA PHE A 82 -11.63 -22.85 8.01
C PHE A 82 -10.58 -23.58 8.80
N THR A 83 -9.33 -23.09 8.80
CA THR A 83 -8.32 -23.60 9.71
C THR A 83 -8.34 -22.79 11.01
N ASP A 84 -7.91 -23.40 12.12
CA ASP A 84 -7.76 -22.64 13.37
C ASP A 84 -6.69 -21.55 13.23
N GLU A 85 -5.72 -21.74 12.34
CA GLU A 85 -4.72 -20.72 12.01
C GLU A 85 -5.35 -19.53 11.30
N ASP A 86 -6.21 -19.78 10.31
CA ASP A 86 -6.98 -18.75 9.62
C ASP A 86 -7.86 -17.92 10.58
N ARG A 87 -8.51 -18.58 11.54
CA ARG A 87 -9.30 -17.91 12.59
C ARG A 87 -8.43 -17.02 13.47
N ARG A 88 -7.26 -17.51 13.88
CA ARG A 88 -6.29 -16.74 14.67
C ARG A 88 -5.77 -15.54 13.89
N VAL A 89 -5.40 -15.71 12.62
CA VAL A 89 -4.93 -14.62 11.75
C VAL A 89 -6.02 -13.57 11.57
N HIS A 90 -7.26 -13.98 11.35
CA HIS A 90 -8.40 -13.07 11.25
C HIS A 90 -8.66 -12.33 12.56
N GLN A 91 -8.67 -13.02 13.71
CA GLN A 91 -8.82 -12.38 15.02
C GLN A 91 -7.72 -11.36 15.28
N ARG A 92 -6.46 -11.69 14.98
CA ARG A 92 -5.33 -10.74 15.08
C ARG A 92 -5.52 -9.52 14.19
N ARG A 93 -5.98 -9.73 12.95
CA ARG A 93 -6.26 -8.63 12.02
C ARG A 93 -7.40 -7.75 12.52
N MET A 94 -8.50 -8.34 12.98
CA MET A 94 -9.63 -7.60 13.54
C MET A 94 -9.23 -6.85 14.80
N HIS A 95 -8.44 -7.47 15.69
CA HIS A 95 -7.90 -6.80 16.88
C HIS A 95 -7.01 -5.61 16.51
N ARG A 96 -6.12 -5.75 15.51
CA ARG A 96 -5.29 -4.64 15.03
C ARG A 96 -6.13 -3.50 14.45
N LEU A 97 -7.19 -3.81 13.69
CA LEU A 97 -8.09 -2.80 13.15
C LEU A 97 -8.87 -2.10 14.26
N ALA A 98 -9.38 -2.83 15.25
CA ALA A 98 -10.06 -2.25 16.40
C ALA A 98 -9.14 -1.34 17.21
N LEU A 99 -7.87 -1.72 17.43
CA LEU A 99 -6.87 -0.84 18.05
C LEU A 99 -6.66 0.43 17.23
N ALA A 100 -6.49 0.30 15.91
CA ALA A 100 -6.34 1.47 15.04
C ALA A 100 -7.57 2.38 15.06
N GLU A 101 -8.78 1.81 15.05
CA GLU A 101 -10.04 2.57 15.18
C GLU A 101 -10.11 3.30 16.53
N MET A 102 -9.78 2.62 17.62
CA MET A 102 -9.71 3.23 18.95
C MET A 102 -8.67 4.35 19.00
N ASP A 103 -7.50 4.18 18.39
CA ASP A 103 -6.46 5.20 18.31
C ASP A 103 -6.95 6.41 17.50
N VAL A 104 -7.65 6.19 16.40
CA VAL A 104 -8.28 7.29 15.64
C VAL A 104 -9.29 8.04 16.50
N GLN A 105 -10.17 7.34 17.23
CA GLN A 105 -11.14 7.99 18.12
C GLN A 105 -10.42 8.77 19.24
N ALA A 106 -9.37 8.21 19.83
CA ALA A 106 -8.57 8.88 20.85
C ALA A 106 -7.89 10.16 20.31
N LEU A 107 -7.34 10.11 19.09
CA LEU A 107 -6.77 11.28 18.42
C LEU A 107 -7.84 12.34 18.12
N MET A 108 -9.06 11.95 17.75
CA MET A 108 -10.16 12.88 17.52
C MET A 108 -10.54 13.62 18.82
N VAL A 109 -10.73 12.88 19.91
CA VAL A 109 -11.00 13.45 21.24
C VAL A 109 -9.85 14.37 21.69
N TRP A 110 -8.60 13.95 21.47
CA TRP A 110 -7.43 14.77 21.80
C TRP A 110 -7.38 16.06 20.99
N ARG A 111 -7.69 16.01 19.68
CA ARG A 111 -7.75 17.20 18.81
C ARG A 111 -8.82 18.18 19.26
N GLU A 112 -9.99 17.68 19.63
CA GLU A 112 -11.07 18.51 20.17
C GLU A 112 -10.68 19.15 21.50
N ARG A 113 -9.97 18.41 22.35
CA ARG A 113 -9.51 18.90 23.66
C ARG A 113 -8.38 19.92 23.56
N PHE A 114 -7.51 19.80 22.55
CA PHE A 114 -6.28 20.60 22.41
C PHE A 114 -6.09 21.17 21.00
N PRO A 115 -6.92 22.11 20.57
CA PRO A 115 -6.81 22.72 19.23
C PRO A 115 -5.51 23.52 19.06
N GLN A 116 -5.00 24.14 20.14
CA GLN A 116 -3.77 24.93 20.10
C GLN A 116 -2.54 24.08 19.74
N ASN A 117 -2.45 22.86 20.29
CA ASN A 117 -1.35 21.95 19.99
C ASN A 117 -1.23 21.62 18.50
N ILE A 118 -2.36 21.57 17.78
CA ILE A 118 -2.39 21.31 16.33
C ILE A 118 -1.78 22.50 15.57
N VAL A 119 -2.09 23.72 16.00
CA VAL A 119 -1.55 24.95 15.41
C VAL A 119 -0.05 25.02 15.67
N ASP A 120 0.37 24.78 16.90
CA ASP A 120 1.77 24.82 17.30
C ASP A 120 2.59 23.74 16.57
N GLU A 121 2.06 22.52 16.43
CA GLU A 121 2.69 21.44 15.66
C GLU A 121 2.86 21.80 14.19
N ARG A 122 1.85 22.41 13.56
CA ARG A 122 1.94 22.89 12.17
C ARG A 122 3.00 23.96 12.02
N GLN A 123 3.01 24.96 12.91
CA GLN A 123 4.00 26.02 12.90
C GLN A 123 5.42 25.47 13.07
N PHE A 124 5.61 24.51 13.98
CA PHE A 124 6.90 23.84 14.17
C PHE A 124 7.39 23.14 12.90
N TYR A 125 6.55 22.37 12.22
CA TYR A 125 6.93 21.68 11.00
C TYR A 125 7.12 22.63 9.79
N GLU A 126 6.36 23.72 9.73
CA GLU A 126 6.57 24.77 8.73
C GLU A 126 7.94 25.44 8.90
N GLN A 127 8.31 25.81 10.12
CA GLN A 127 9.63 26.35 10.44
C GLN A 127 10.76 25.38 10.05
N ARG A 128 10.60 24.09 10.35
CA ARG A 128 11.58 23.05 9.94
C ARG A 128 11.67 22.90 8.42
N ARG A 129 10.56 23.02 7.69
CA ARG A 129 10.57 22.96 6.22
C ARG A 129 11.25 24.18 5.63
N THR A 130 11.00 25.38 6.15
CA THR A 130 11.65 26.60 5.68
C THR A 130 13.14 26.60 5.99
N GLU A 131 13.53 26.15 7.19
CA GLU A 131 14.94 25.98 7.58
C GLU A 131 15.67 25.00 6.65
N ARG A 132 15.09 23.82 6.41
CA ARG A 132 15.67 22.83 5.47
C ARG A 132 15.80 23.39 4.06
N LYS A 133 14.78 24.15 3.58
CA LYS A 133 14.82 24.83 2.28
C LYS A 133 15.91 25.90 2.27
N ALA A 134 16.04 26.71 3.31
CA ALA A 134 17.07 27.74 3.45
C ALA A 134 18.48 27.13 3.42
N ARG A 135 18.70 26.02 4.14
CA ARG A 135 19.95 25.27 4.12
C ARG A 135 20.27 24.72 2.73
N ARG A 136 19.27 24.21 2.00
CA ARG A 136 19.43 23.77 0.60
C ARG A 136 19.79 24.93 -0.31
N THR A 137 19.12 26.08 -0.19
CA THR A 137 19.43 27.28 -0.99
C THR A 137 20.81 27.85 -0.67
N GLU A 138 21.23 27.84 0.59
CA GLU A 138 22.55 28.29 1.02
C GLU A 138 23.66 27.38 0.45
N ARG A 139 23.48 26.05 0.56
CA ARG A 139 24.40 25.08 -0.05
C ARG A 139 24.46 25.24 -1.57
N ALA A 140 23.32 25.47 -2.23
CA ALA A 140 23.28 25.75 -3.67
C ALA A 140 24.03 27.05 -4.03
N ALA A 141 23.79 28.14 -3.31
CA ALA A 141 24.48 29.42 -3.50
C ALA A 141 25.99 29.31 -3.25
N TYR A 142 26.40 28.54 -2.24
CA TYR A 142 27.81 28.24 -1.98
C TYR A 142 28.45 27.50 -3.16
N ARG A 143 27.77 26.47 -3.71
CA ARG A 143 28.23 25.75 -4.91
C ARG A 143 28.33 26.68 -6.12
N GLU A 144 27.35 27.56 -6.33
CA GLU A 144 27.39 28.57 -7.40
C GLU A 144 28.54 29.56 -7.21
N GLY A 145 28.76 30.05 -5.98
CA GLY A 145 29.92 30.89 -5.66
C GLY A 145 31.25 30.20 -5.91
N LYS A 146 31.35 28.89 -5.64
CA LYS A 146 32.53 28.07 -5.98
C LYS A 146 32.72 27.99 -7.51
N ARG A 147 31.64 27.80 -8.28
CA ARG A 147 31.65 27.78 -9.75
C ARG A 147 32.08 29.13 -10.34
N THR A 148 31.54 30.24 -9.86
CA THR A 148 31.88 31.58 -10.37
C THR A 148 33.34 31.93 -10.10
N ARG A 149 33.86 31.63 -8.90
CA ARG A 149 35.29 31.81 -8.59
C ARG A 149 36.20 30.99 -9.52
N LYS A 150 35.85 29.71 -9.77
CA LYS A 150 36.58 28.84 -10.73
C LYS A 150 36.57 29.44 -12.13
N LEU A 151 35.42 29.91 -12.62
CA LEU A 151 35.29 30.53 -13.95
C LEU A 151 36.12 31.83 -14.06
N THR A 152 36.07 32.70 -13.06
CA THR A 152 36.84 33.95 -13.04
C THR A 152 38.34 33.68 -13.04
N ALA A 153 38.80 32.70 -12.27
CA ALA A 153 40.21 32.29 -12.24
C ALA A 153 40.66 31.73 -13.60
N GLN A 154 39.87 30.84 -14.22
CA GLN A 154 40.15 30.31 -15.57
C GLN A 154 40.20 31.42 -16.63
N MET A 155 39.31 32.40 -16.57
CA MET A 155 39.32 33.56 -17.46
C MET A 155 40.58 34.41 -17.26
N ARG A 156 40.99 34.68 -16.02
CA ARG A 156 42.22 35.41 -15.70
C ARG A 156 43.47 34.69 -16.24
N LEU A 157 43.53 33.36 -16.09
CA LEU A 157 44.61 32.53 -16.66
C LEU A 157 44.65 32.62 -18.19
N ARG A 158 43.51 32.45 -18.88
CA ARG A 158 43.43 32.62 -20.35
C ARG A 158 43.84 34.03 -20.81
N LEU A 159 43.47 35.05 -20.05
CA LEU A 159 43.91 36.43 -20.32
C LEU A 159 45.42 36.60 -20.13
N ARG A 160 46.04 35.95 -19.13
CA ARG A 160 47.49 35.94 -18.94
C ARG A 160 48.20 35.28 -20.13
N GLU A 161 47.72 34.11 -20.57
CA GLU A 161 48.27 33.39 -21.74
C GLU A 161 48.19 34.22 -23.03
N THR A 162 47.09 34.96 -23.22
CA THR A 162 46.87 35.77 -24.43
C THR A 162 47.54 37.13 -24.40
N SER A 163 47.75 37.72 -23.22
CA SER A 163 48.32 39.06 -23.10
C SER A 163 49.84 39.11 -22.97
N GLY A 164 50.54 38.02 -22.64
CA GLY A 164 52.01 38.03 -22.53
C GLY A 164 52.57 39.00 -21.47
N TRP A 165 51.69 39.61 -20.65
CA TRP A 165 52.03 40.49 -19.55
C TRP A 165 51.95 39.71 -18.23
N ASP A 166 53.10 39.51 -17.59
CA ASP A 166 53.20 38.92 -16.26
C ASP A 166 52.76 39.94 -15.20
N PHE A 167 51.46 39.95 -14.87
CA PHE A 167 51.01 40.53 -13.61
C PHE A 167 51.45 39.61 -12.47
N ALA A 168 52.63 39.90 -11.91
CA ALA A 168 53.16 39.29 -10.70
C ALA A 168 52.29 39.68 -9.50
N ASP A 169 51.16 38.99 -9.34
CA ASP A 169 50.27 39.15 -8.20
C ASP A 169 50.15 37.78 -7.52
N GLU A 170 51.08 37.56 -6.58
CA GLU A 170 51.33 36.32 -5.82
C GLU A 170 50.11 35.86 -4.99
N HIS A 171 49.08 36.71 -4.85
CA HIS A 171 47.85 36.40 -4.15
C HIS A 171 46.85 35.54 -4.93
N ALA A 172 47.06 35.32 -6.24
CA ALA A 172 46.09 34.59 -7.07
C ALA A 172 46.26 33.06 -7.01
N ASP A 173 47.43 32.55 -6.63
CA ASP A 173 47.75 31.11 -6.68
C ASP A 173 47.18 30.34 -5.48
N ASP A 174 47.07 30.96 -4.31
CA ASP A 174 46.51 30.34 -3.09
C ASP A 174 45.00 30.07 -3.15
N ALA A 175 44.28 30.74 -4.07
CA ALA A 175 42.84 30.55 -4.23
C ALA A 175 42.47 29.25 -4.97
N TYR A 176 43.45 28.58 -5.60
CA TYR A 176 43.20 27.48 -6.55
C TYR A 176 43.44 26.06 -5.97
N ILE A 177 44.07 25.92 -4.80
CA ILE A 177 44.70 24.64 -4.41
C ILE A 177 43.72 23.54 -3.87
N HIS A 178 42.43 23.79 -3.65
CA HIS A 178 41.56 22.69 -3.16
C HIS A 178 40.12 22.70 -3.66
N THR A 179 39.89 22.84 -4.97
CA THR A 179 38.61 22.47 -5.57
C THR A 179 38.84 21.46 -6.69
N SER A 180 39.09 20.20 -6.32
CA SER A 180 39.12 19.09 -7.26
C SER A 180 37.79 19.02 -8.03
N GLU A 181 37.86 18.52 -9.26
CA GLU A 181 36.72 18.42 -10.18
C GLU A 181 35.64 17.44 -9.67
N GLU A 182 36.02 16.55 -8.76
CA GLU A 182 35.19 15.53 -8.09
C GLU A 182 34.12 16.14 -7.15
N ASP A 183 34.36 17.33 -6.59
CA ASP A 183 33.43 17.99 -5.65
C ASP A 183 32.19 18.60 -6.33
N ILE A 184 32.17 18.73 -7.67
CA ILE A 184 31.10 19.42 -8.41
C ILE A 184 29.98 18.45 -8.79
N THR A 185 30.27 17.15 -8.82
CA THR A 185 29.39 16.06 -9.27
C THR A 185 28.77 15.27 -8.13
N GLU A 186 28.89 15.72 -6.88
CA GLU A 186 28.21 15.08 -5.73
C GLU A 186 26.69 15.27 -5.89
N SER A 187 26.09 14.36 -6.67
CA SER A 187 24.67 14.24 -6.91
C SER A 187 24.00 14.01 -5.57
N GLU A 188 23.08 14.90 -5.21
CA GLU A 188 22.33 14.84 -3.96
C GLU A 188 21.71 13.45 -3.80
N SER A 189 22.23 12.66 -2.86
CA SER A 189 21.49 11.51 -2.35
C SER A 189 20.28 12.07 -1.62
N GLU A 190 19.15 12.00 -2.29
CA GLU A 190 17.82 12.44 -1.88
C GLU A 190 17.24 11.49 -0.80
N SER A 191 18.06 11.16 0.20
CA SER A 191 17.75 10.22 1.27
C SER A 191 17.81 10.95 2.62
N ASP A 192 16.93 11.93 2.76
CA ASP A 192 16.52 12.54 4.04
C ASP A 192 14.97 12.54 4.06
N GLU A 193 14.37 11.39 3.78
CA GLU A 193 12.97 11.04 4.08
C GLU A 193 12.93 10.02 5.22
#